data_AF-A0A395HJX8-F1
#
_entry.id   AF-A0A395HJX8-F1
#
_cell.length_a   1.000
_cell.length_b   1.000
_cell.length_c   1.000
_cell.angle_alpha   90.00
_cell.angle_beta   90.00
_cell.angle_gamma   90.00
#
_symmetry.space_group_name_H-M   'P 1'
#
loop_
_entity.id
_entity.type
_entity.pdbx_description
1 polymer ?
#
loop_
_entity_poly.entity_id
_entity_poly.type
_entity_poly.pdbx_seq_one_letter_code
_entity_poly.pdbx_strand_id
1 'polypeptide(L)'
;MAPTSFPLFPKLPTELRLMIWEHALPAPIEEQPLYFYNQTRWTCGVCEHDIITDEKRYVNFQHGQVAPLQINIPLYFVNREAHKIALSWGVQQGLDLWPCQSQERTTTFARLFNPETDILYVAARYWSEFWYEDLKTIRRLPQLLHKPVIHPPLKYLALSAKILRERPQHFGYMLARYRNLQKVFIV
;
A
#
# COMPACT_ATOMS: atom_id res chain seq x y z
N MET A 1 4.17 -8.55 -37.28
CA MET A 1 5.44 -8.29 -36.59
C MET A 1 5.87 -9.57 -35.91
N ALA A 2 6.95 -10.22 -36.37
CA ALA A 2 7.44 -11.44 -35.74
C ALA A 2 8.13 -11.06 -34.41
N PRO A 3 7.89 -11.79 -33.30
CA PRO A 3 8.64 -11.54 -32.07
C PRO A 3 10.11 -11.80 -32.37
N THR A 4 10.96 -10.80 -32.16
CA THR A 4 12.42 -10.95 -32.14
C THR A 4 12.79 -11.84 -30.96
N SER A 5 12.71 -13.15 -31.18
CA SER A 5 13.24 -14.18 -30.30
C SER A 5 14.72 -13.88 -30.07
N PHE A 6 15.16 -13.83 -28.82
CA PHE A 6 16.55 -13.69 -28.43
C PHE A 6 17.17 -15.11 -28.37
N PRO A 7 17.65 -15.67 -29.51
CA PRO A 7 17.78 -17.11 -29.65
C PRO A 7 19.02 -17.66 -28.94
N LEU A 8 19.89 -16.78 -28.44
CA LEU A 8 21.15 -17.11 -27.78
C LEU A 8 21.01 -17.26 -26.27
N PHE A 9 19.99 -16.64 -25.65
CA PHE A 9 19.83 -16.68 -24.19
C PHE A 9 19.71 -18.12 -23.65
N PRO A 10 18.93 -19.04 -24.26
CA PRO A 10 18.85 -20.43 -23.81
C PRO A 10 20.16 -21.21 -23.95
N LYS A 11 21.12 -20.74 -24.75
CA LYS A 11 22.42 -21.40 -24.95
C LYS A 11 23.45 -21.06 -23.88
N LEU A 12 23.17 -20.08 -23.02
CA LEU A 12 24.03 -19.74 -21.91
C LEU A 12 23.99 -20.84 -20.83
N PRO A 13 25.11 -21.11 -20.14
CA PRO A 13 25.11 -21.88 -18.91
C PRO A 13 24.04 -21.40 -17.93
N THR A 14 23.45 -22.34 -17.19
CA THR A 14 22.34 -22.06 -16.28
C THR A 14 22.70 -20.98 -15.26
N GLU A 15 23.92 -21.00 -14.74
CA GLU A 15 24.45 -20.04 -13.79
C GLU A 15 24.35 -18.61 -14.34
N LEU A 16 24.78 -18.39 -15.58
CA LEU A 16 24.71 -17.07 -16.22
C LEU A 16 23.27 -16.64 -16.48
N ARG A 17 22.39 -17.57 -16.86
CA ARG A 17 20.95 -17.26 -17.09
C ARG A 17 20.28 -16.84 -15.79
N LEU A 18 20.55 -17.53 -14.68
CA LEU A 18 20.03 -17.18 -13.36
C LEU A 18 20.57 -15.81 -12.90
N MET A 19 21.87 -15.56 -13.05
CA MET A 19 22.46 -14.26 -12.71
C MET A 19 21.85 -13.11 -13.51
N ILE A 20 21.59 -13.31 -14.81
CA ILE A 20 20.95 -12.29 -15.65
C ILE A 20 19.51 -12.03 -15.17
N TRP A 21 18.77 -13.08 -14.83
CA TRP A 21 17.41 -12.93 -14.28
C TRP A 21 17.39 -12.21 -12.95
N GLU A 22 18.31 -12.51 -12.04
CA GLU A 22 18.45 -11.82 -10.77
C GLU A 22 18.82 -10.33 -10.96
N HIS A 23 19.74 -10.04 -11.89
CA HIS A 23 20.13 -8.65 -12.20
C HIS A 23 19.07 -7.85 -12.95
N ALA A 24 18.15 -8.53 -13.63
CA ALA A 24 17.06 -7.88 -14.35
C ALA A 24 15.83 -7.57 -13.46
N LEU A 25 15.87 -7.98 -12.19
CA LEU A 25 14.82 -7.62 -11.22
C LEU A 25 14.83 -6.11 -10.93
N PRO A 26 13.69 -5.53 -10.54
CA PRO A 26 13.65 -4.16 -10.07
C PRO A 26 14.55 -3.95 -8.84
N ALA A 27 14.92 -2.69 -8.58
CA ALA A 27 15.54 -2.33 -7.32
C ALA A 27 14.63 -2.71 -6.13
N PRO A 28 15.19 -3.13 -4.98
CA PRO A 28 14.40 -3.39 -3.78
C PRO A 28 13.50 -2.22 -3.42
N ILE A 29 12.34 -2.52 -2.86
CA ILE A 29 11.42 -1.49 -2.37
C ILE A 29 12.09 -0.81 -1.19
N GLU A 30 12.03 0.53 -1.15
CA GLU A 30 12.52 1.29 -0.02
C GLU A 30 11.86 0.84 1.30
N GLU A 31 12.58 0.93 2.41
CA GLU A 31 12.09 0.49 3.73
C GLU A 31 10.83 1.24 4.18
N GLN A 32 10.63 2.47 3.69
CA GLN A 32 9.51 3.35 4.06
C GLN A 32 8.85 3.97 2.81
N PRO A 33 8.10 3.19 2.03
CA PRO A 33 7.49 3.69 0.81
C PRO A 33 6.41 4.74 1.11
N LEU A 34 6.29 5.70 0.19
CA LEU A 34 5.29 6.76 0.25
C LEU A 34 3.99 6.32 -0.41
N TYR A 35 2.91 6.45 0.32
CA TYR A 35 1.56 6.19 -0.16
C TYR A 35 0.71 7.45 -0.18
N PHE A 36 -0.18 7.55 -1.16
CA PHE A 36 -1.06 8.71 -1.29
C PHE A 36 -2.44 8.38 -0.75
N TYR A 37 -2.89 9.16 0.23
CA TYR A 37 -4.26 9.11 0.69
C TYR A 37 -5.21 9.41 -0.47
N ASN A 38 -6.17 8.52 -0.68
CA ASN A 38 -7.20 8.65 -1.69
C ASN A 38 -8.54 8.19 -1.13
N GLN A 39 -9.62 8.78 -1.65
CA GLN A 39 -11.00 8.45 -1.32
C GLN A 39 -11.56 7.32 -2.19
N THR A 40 -10.92 7.00 -3.32
CA THR A 40 -11.39 5.93 -4.20
C THR A 40 -11.27 4.60 -3.48
N ARG A 41 -12.40 3.91 -3.36
CA ARG A 41 -12.42 2.61 -2.73
C ARG A 41 -11.67 1.58 -3.60
N TRP A 42 -10.53 1.08 -3.15
CA TRP A 42 -9.98 -0.17 -3.67
C TRP A 42 -10.66 -1.33 -2.94
N THR A 43 -11.80 -1.76 -3.48
CA THR A 43 -12.44 -3.01 -3.05
C THR A 43 -11.58 -4.16 -3.55
N CYS A 44 -10.67 -4.65 -2.71
CA CYS A 44 -10.27 -6.04 -2.81
C CYS A 44 -11.51 -6.86 -2.46
N GLY A 45 -11.96 -7.76 -3.34
CA GLY A 45 -13.18 -8.56 -3.18
C GLY A 45 -13.18 -9.53 -1.98
N VAL A 46 -12.27 -9.35 -1.01
CA VAL A 46 -12.09 -10.18 0.18
C VAL A 46 -12.00 -9.33 1.47
N CYS A 47 -11.96 -7.99 1.38
CA CYS A 47 -11.92 -7.11 2.56
C CYS A 47 -13.31 -6.79 3.14
N GLU A 48 -14.28 -7.70 3.00
CA GLU A 48 -15.58 -7.66 3.70
C GLU A 48 -15.51 -8.25 5.11
N HIS A 49 -14.38 -8.09 5.78
CA HIS A 49 -14.29 -8.42 7.19
C HIS A 49 -13.88 -7.17 7.95
N ASP A 50 -14.88 -6.35 8.27
CA ASP A 50 -14.89 -5.62 9.54
C ASP A 50 -14.85 -6.71 10.63
N ILE A 51 -13.65 -7.19 10.98
CA ILE A 51 -13.47 -8.23 12.00
C ILE A 51 -13.86 -7.61 13.33
N ILE A 52 -15.12 -7.78 13.68
CA ILE A 52 -15.66 -7.52 15.00
C ILE A 52 -15.24 -8.71 15.88
N THR A 53 -14.03 -8.66 16.45
CA THR A 53 -13.61 -9.58 17.51
C THR A 53 -14.11 -9.08 18.87
N ASP A 54 -14.63 -10.00 19.68
CA ASP A 54 -15.60 -9.69 20.74
C ASP A 54 -15.01 -9.03 22.00
N GLU A 55 -13.69 -8.92 22.13
CA GLU A 55 -13.07 -8.48 23.39
C GLU A 55 -12.48 -7.06 23.35
N LYS A 56 -12.07 -6.58 22.17
CA LYS A 56 -11.73 -5.18 21.88
C LYS A 56 -11.93 -5.00 20.37
N ARG A 57 -13.02 -4.36 19.96
CA ARG A 57 -13.34 -4.21 18.53
C ARG A 57 -12.41 -3.15 17.94
N TYR A 58 -11.27 -3.59 17.40
CA TYR A 58 -10.39 -2.75 16.60
C TYR A 58 -11.18 -2.33 15.36
N VAL A 59 -11.49 -1.05 15.25
CA VAL A 59 -11.91 -0.52 13.96
C VAL A 59 -10.63 -0.44 13.15
N ASN A 60 -10.47 -1.35 12.19
CA ASN A 60 -9.39 -1.23 11.24
C ASN A 60 -9.70 -0.01 10.37
N PHE A 61 -9.25 1.16 10.81
CA PHE A 61 -9.27 2.34 9.98
C PHE A 61 -8.32 2.05 8.83
N GLN A 62 -8.87 1.54 7.75
CA GLN A 62 -8.25 1.62 6.44
C GLN A 62 -8.06 3.11 6.20
N HIS A 63 -6.88 3.66 6.55
CA HIS A 63 -6.53 5.08 6.52
C HIS A 63 -6.66 5.64 5.09
N GLY A 64 -7.90 5.83 4.63
CA GLY A 64 -8.25 5.78 3.23
C GLY A 64 -7.98 4.39 2.64
N GLN A 65 -8.75 3.99 1.64
CA GLN A 65 -8.35 2.88 0.78
C GLN A 65 -7.22 3.39 -0.10
N VAL A 66 -6.01 3.35 0.44
CA VAL A 66 -4.77 3.66 -0.26
C VAL A 66 -4.62 2.66 -1.39
N ALA A 67 -4.29 3.16 -2.59
CA ALA A 67 -4.00 2.28 -3.71
C ALA A 67 -2.80 1.39 -3.36
N PRO A 68 -2.89 0.06 -3.53
CA PRO A 68 -1.73 -0.80 -3.40
C PRO A 68 -0.60 -0.29 -4.29
N LEU A 69 0.64 -0.33 -3.80
CA LEU A 69 1.81 0.03 -4.60
C LEU A 69 2.02 -1.08 -5.63
N GLN A 70 1.63 -0.81 -6.87
CA GLN A 70 1.79 -1.76 -7.98
C GLN A 70 3.23 -1.73 -8.47
N ILE A 71 3.82 -2.92 -8.55
CA ILE A 71 5.18 -3.12 -9.03
C ILE A 71 5.09 -3.99 -10.28
N ASN A 72 5.51 -3.41 -11.40
CA ASN A 72 5.61 -4.16 -12.64
C ASN A 72 6.87 -5.02 -12.59
N ILE A 73 6.69 -6.34 -12.66
CA ILE A 73 7.79 -7.31 -12.75
C ILE A 73 7.60 -8.12 -14.05
N PRO A 74 8.04 -7.58 -15.22
CA PRO A 74 7.83 -8.24 -16.50
C PRO A 74 8.42 -9.65 -16.56
N LEU A 75 9.51 -9.89 -15.83
CA LEU A 75 10.19 -11.18 -15.72
C LEU A 75 9.26 -12.32 -15.32
N TYR A 76 8.20 -12.02 -14.56
CA TYR A 76 7.20 -13.01 -14.15
C TYR A 76 6.55 -13.72 -15.35
N PHE A 77 6.43 -13.06 -16.50
CA PHE A 77 5.73 -13.56 -17.67
C PHE A 77 6.64 -14.11 -18.78
N VAL A 78 7.97 -14.13 -18.59
CA VAL A 78 8.91 -14.46 -19.67
C VAL A 78 9.04 -15.97 -19.88
N ASN A 79 9.45 -16.72 -18.86
CA ASN A 79 9.61 -18.17 -18.89
C ASN A 79 9.61 -18.75 -17.47
N ARG A 80 9.73 -20.08 -17.33
CA ARG A 80 9.69 -20.77 -16.02
C ARG A 80 10.81 -20.37 -15.06
N GLU A 81 11.99 -20.02 -15.54
CA GLU A 81 13.11 -19.64 -14.67
C GLU A 81 12.93 -18.21 -14.15
N ALA A 82 12.65 -17.27 -15.06
CA ALA A 82 12.38 -15.89 -14.73
C ALA A 82 11.14 -15.76 -13.82
N HIS A 83 10.11 -16.59 -14.05
CA HIS A 83 8.92 -16.66 -13.20
C HIS A 83 9.24 -17.02 -11.76
N LYS A 84 10.06 -18.07 -11.53
CA LYS A 84 10.45 -18.49 -10.18
C LYS A 84 11.27 -17.42 -9.46
N ILE A 85 12.21 -16.79 -10.17
CA ILE A 85 13.06 -15.73 -9.62
C ILE A 85 12.20 -14.51 -9.25
N ALA A 86 11.34 -14.05 -10.17
CA ALA A 86 10.42 -12.93 -9.94
C ALA A 86 9.47 -13.18 -8.77
N LEU A 87 8.91 -14.39 -8.66
CA LEU A 87 8.03 -14.76 -7.56
C LEU A 87 8.76 -14.76 -6.22
N SER A 88 9.96 -15.38 -6.16
CA SER A 88 10.79 -15.42 -4.96
C SER A 88 11.16 -14.01 -4.51
N TRP A 89 11.59 -13.16 -5.44
CA TRP A 89 11.89 -11.76 -5.14
C TRP A 89 10.65 -11.03 -4.62
N GLY A 90 9.50 -11.18 -5.26
CA GLY A 90 8.27 -10.52 -4.83
C GLY A 90 7.88 -10.87 -3.39
N VAL A 91 7.94 -12.15 -3.03
CA VAL A 91 7.69 -12.61 -1.65
C VAL A 91 8.68 -12.00 -0.67
N GLN A 92 9.98 -11.95 -1.02
CA GLN A 92 11.01 -11.33 -0.18
C GLN A 92 10.78 -9.82 0.02
N GLN A 93 10.20 -9.14 -0.96
CA GLN A 93 9.84 -7.72 -0.88
C GLN A 93 8.49 -7.46 -0.18
N GLY A 94 7.81 -8.51 0.31
CA GLY A 94 6.48 -8.40 0.92
C GLY A 94 5.38 -8.05 -0.08
N LEU A 95 5.52 -8.49 -1.34
CA LEU A 95 4.53 -8.31 -2.39
C LEU A 95 3.60 -9.51 -2.48
N ASP A 96 2.33 -9.22 -2.69
CA ASP A 96 1.31 -10.20 -3.02
C ASP A 96 0.96 -10.11 -4.50
N LEU A 97 0.40 -11.21 -5.04
CA LEU A 97 -0.18 -11.24 -6.38
C LEU A 97 -1.61 -10.71 -6.33
N TRP A 98 -1.84 -9.55 -6.94
CA TRP A 98 -3.13 -8.87 -6.96
C TRP A 98 -3.79 -8.97 -8.34
N PRO A 99 -5.09 -9.27 -8.41
CA PRO A 99 -5.83 -9.21 -9.66
C PRO A 99 -5.89 -7.76 -10.14
N CYS A 100 -5.38 -7.48 -11.34
CA CYS A 100 -5.54 -6.17 -11.95
C CYS A 100 -7.02 -5.93 -12.28
N GLN A 101 -7.55 -4.75 -11.94
CA GLN A 101 -8.92 -4.35 -12.26
C GLN A 101 -9.11 -3.98 -13.74
N SER A 102 -8.06 -4.03 -14.56
CA SER A 102 -8.18 -3.79 -16.01
C SER A 102 -8.88 -4.95 -16.72
N GLN A 103 -9.50 -4.67 -17.88
CA GLN A 103 -10.19 -5.67 -18.71
C GLN A 103 -9.31 -6.88 -19.08
N GLU A 104 -7.99 -6.71 -19.05
CA GLU A 104 -7.01 -7.78 -19.17
C GLU A 104 -6.77 -8.36 -17.77
N ARG A 105 -7.21 -9.61 -17.55
CA ARG A 105 -7.05 -10.41 -16.31
C ARG A 105 -5.58 -10.71 -15.99
N THR A 106 -4.76 -9.68 -15.88
CA THR A 106 -3.34 -9.77 -15.57
C THR A 106 -3.17 -9.67 -14.07
N THR A 107 -2.34 -10.55 -13.51
CA THR A 107 -1.98 -10.49 -12.09
C THR A 107 -0.76 -9.57 -11.96
N THR A 108 -0.81 -8.60 -11.08
CA THR A 108 0.30 -7.67 -10.82
C THR A 108 0.81 -7.86 -9.40
N PHE A 109 2.11 -7.68 -9.20
CA PHE A 109 2.65 -7.62 -7.84
C PHE A 109 2.23 -6.32 -7.19
N ALA A 110 1.67 -6.40 -5.99
CA ALA A 110 1.33 -5.20 -5.23
C ALA A 110 1.66 -5.35 -3.75
N ARG A 111 2.07 -4.23 -3.17
CA ARG A 111 2.27 -4.09 -1.73
C ARG A 111 1.09 -3.34 -1.13
N LEU A 112 0.53 -3.87 -0.05
CA LEU A 112 -0.44 -3.12 0.74
C LEU A 112 0.25 -2.08 1.62
N PHE A 113 -0.49 -1.02 1.93
CA PHE A 113 -0.06 -0.03 2.90
C PHE A 113 -0.01 -0.64 4.31
N ASN A 114 1.13 -0.49 4.98
CA ASN A 114 1.34 -0.85 6.37
C ASN A 114 1.52 0.42 7.22
N PRO A 115 0.55 0.79 8.08
CA PRO A 115 0.61 2.04 8.86
C PRO A 115 1.76 2.07 9.88
N GLU A 116 2.32 0.91 10.23
CA GLU A 116 3.42 0.82 11.18
C GLU A 116 4.81 1.10 10.61
N THR A 117 4.96 1.00 9.29
CA THR A 117 6.27 1.12 8.61
C THR A 117 6.24 2.19 7.53
N ASP A 118 5.11 2.38 6.88
CA ASP A 118 5.00 3.16 5.65
C ASP A 118 4.56 4.60 5.92
N ILE A 119 4.84 5.48 4.95
CA ILE A 119 4.52 6.90 5.05
C ILE A 119 3.22 7.18 4.31
N LEU A 120 2.23 7.74 5.01
CA LEU A 120 0.98 8.19 4.38
C LEU A 120 1.06 9.68 4.04
N TYR A 121 0.98 10.04 2.77
CA TYR A 121 0.82 11.42 2.32
C TYR A 121 -0.65 11.83 2.23
N VAL A 122 -1.01 12.90 2.92
CA VAL A 122 -2.35 13.50 2.85
C VAL A 122 -2.26 14.86 2.17
N ALA A 123 -2.76 14.93 0.93
CA ALA A 123 -2.88 16.18 0.20
C ALA A 123 -3.86 17.14 0.90
N ALA A 124 -3.59 18.45 0.85
CA ALA A 124 -4.43 19.46 1.50
C ALA A 124 -5.93 19.36 1.12
N ARG A 125 -6.21 19.03 -0.15
CA ARG A 125 -7.58 18.86 -0.66
C ARG A 125 -8.35 17.69 -0.02
N TYR A 126 -7.66 16.70 0.52
CA TYR A 126 -8.26 15.53 1.17
C TYR A 126 -8.18 15.58 2.70
N TRP A 127 -7.65 16.68 3.25
CA TRP A 127 -7.42 16.80 4.69
C TRP A 127 -8.70 16.66 5.51
N SER A 128 -9.79 17.30 5.06
CA SER A 128 -11.06 17.25 5.79
C SER A 128 -11.59 15.81 5.84
N GLU A 129 -11.40 15.07 4.76
CA GLU A 129 -11.92 13.72 4.61
C GLU A 129 -11.12 12.70 5.39
N PHE A 130 -9.79 12.85 5.42
CA PHE A 130 -8.92 12.13 6.33
C PHE A 130 -9.30 12.43 7.80
N TRP A 131 -9.46 13.71 8.14
CA TRP A 131 -9.77 14.15 9.51
C TRP A 131 -11.09 13.59 10.05
N TYR A 132 -12.10 13.47 9.20
CA TYR A 132 -13.43 12.97 9.57
C TYR A 132 -13.65 11.50 9.19
N GLU A 133 -12.60 10.75 8.83
CA GLU A 133 -12.70 9.34 8.45
C GLU A 133 -13.42 8.52 9.52
N ASP A 134 -13.04 8.70 10.79
CA ASP A 134 -13.65 7.92 11.87
C ASP A 134 -15.14 8.22 12.04
N LEU A 135 -15.56 9.48 11.88
CA LEU A 135 -16.98 9.83 11.92
C LEU A 135 -17.74 9.21 10.75
N LYS A 136 -17.13 9.11 9.56
CA LYS A 136 -17.74 8.42 8.42
C LYS A 136 -17.89 6.93 8.70
N THR A 137 -16.91 6.29 9.34
CA THR A 137 -16.97 4.88 9.73
C THR A 137 -18.02 4.63 10.80
N ILE A 138 -18.08 5.46 11.86
CA ILE A 138 -19.09 5.37 12.91
C ILE A 138 -20.51 5.58 12.35
N ARG A 139 -20.69 6.53 11.42
CA ARG A 139 -22.00 6.74 10.76
C ARG A 139 -22.46 5.52 9.95
N ARG A 140 -21.52 4.76 9.36
CA ARG A 140 -21.81 3.52 8.63
C ARG A 140 -22.08 2.34 9.56
N LEU A 141 -21.46 2.34 10.74
CA LEU A 141 -21.56 1.28 11.73
C LEU A 141 -22.03 1.88 13.07
N PRO A 142 -23.33 2.22 13.21
CA PRO A 142 -23.87 2.87 14.41
C PRO A 142 -23.59 2.11 15.71
N GLN A 143 -23.40 0.79 15.64
CA GLN A 143 -22.99 -0.07 16.76
C GLN A 143 -21.64 0.31 17.40
N LEU A 144 -20.87 1.19 16.76
CA LEU A 144 -19.59 1.71 17.26
C LEU A 144 -19.73 3.03 18.06
N LEU A 145 -20.91 3.67 18.08
CA LEU A 145 -21.12 5.02 18.64
C LEU A 145 -20.70 5.16 20.13
N HIS A 146 -20.80 4.07 20.89
CA HIS A 146 -20.49 4.05 22.34
C HIS A 146 -19.22 3.26 22.68
N LYS A 147 -18.40 2.92 21.68
CA LYS A 147 -17.21 2.09 21.87
C LYS A 147 -15.93 2.91 21.72
N PRO A 148 -14.88 2.64 22.51
CA PRO A 148 -13.59 3.30 22.33
C PRO A 148 -13.04 2.95 20.96
N VAL A 149 -12.80 3.99 20.18
CA VAL A 149 -12.23 3.89 18.85
C VAL A 149 -10.71 3.85 18.99
N ILE A 150 -10.10 2.71 18.67
CA ILE A 150 -8.65 2.57 18.63
C ILE A 150 -8.21 2.81 17.19
N HIS A 151 -7.50 3.91 16.94
CA HIS A 151 -6.88 4.15 15.64
C HIS A 151 -5.72 3.16 15.41
N PRO A 152 -5.56 2.59 14.20
CA PRO A 152 -4.38 1.84 13.85
C PRO A 152 -3.13 2.67 14.11
N PRO A 153 -2.02 1.99 14.39
CA PRO A 153 -0.75 2.65 14.64
C PRO A 153 -0.23 3.30 13.36
N LEU A 154 -0.66 4.52 13.08
CA LEU A 154 -0.06 5.37 12.06
C LEU A 154 1.21 6.01 12.64
N LYS A 155 2.39 5.55 12.21
CA LYS A 155 3.67 6.06 12.72
C LYS A 155 4.23 7.21 11.90
N TYR A 156 4.02 7.20 10.59
CA TYR A 156 4.63 8.16 9.66
C TYR A 156 3.59 8.82 8.77
N LEU A 157 3.56 10.16 8.80
CA LEU A 157 2.58 10.96 8.08
C LEU A 157 3.29 12.07 7.32
N ALA A 158 2.99 12.24 6.04
CA ALA A 158 3.45 13.36 5.24
C ALA A 158 2.27 14.30 4.94
N LEU A 159 2.45 15.58 5.20
CA LEU A 159 1.41 16.61 5.08
C LEU A 159 1.87 17.74 4.20
N SER A 160 0.93 18.28 3.42
CA SER A 160 1.17 19.55 2.73
C SER A 160 1.34 20.69 3.73
N ALA A 161 2.38 21.52 3.57
CA ALA A 161 2.59 22.74 4.35
C ALA A 161 1.36 23.69 4.36
N LYS A 162 0.52 23.61 3.32
CA LYS A 162 -0.74 24.36 3.23
C LYS A 162 -1.69 24.07 4.39
N ILE A 163 -1.74 22.82 4.87
CA ILE A 163 -2.60 22.41 5.99
C ILE A 163 -2.22 23.15 7.27
N LEU A 164 -0.92 23.29 7.53
CA LEU A 164 -0.42 24.01 8.70
C LEU A 164 -0.75 25.51 8.65
N ARG A 165 -0.72 26.11 7.47
CA ARG A 165 -1.06 27.53 7.28
C ARG A 165 -2.54 27.80 7.43
N GLU A 166 -3.39 26.96 6.84
CA GLU A 166 -4.83 27.18 6.81
C GLU A 166 -5.55 26.71 8.07
N ARG A 167 -5.03 25.66 8.73
CA ARG A 167 -5.70 25.00 9.86
C ARG A 167 -4.70 24.55 10.94
N PRO A 168 -3.92 25.48 11.53
CA PRO A 168 -2.89 25.15 12.52
C PRO A 168 -3.44 24.39 13.74
N GLN A 169 -4.67 24.68 14.16
CA GLN A 169 -5.34 23.98 15.26
C GLN A 169 -5.53 22.48 15.00
N HIS A 170 -5.76 22.07 13.75
CA HIS A 170 -5.95 20.66 13.41
C HIS A 170 -4.66 19.86 13.61
N PHE A 171 -3.50 20.50 13.47
CA PHE A 171 -2.22 19.83 13.69
C PHE A 171 -2.05 19.39 15.15
N GLY A 172 -2.37 20.28 16.12
CA GLY A 172 -2.29 19.93 17.54
C GLY A 172 -3.25 18.81 17.93
N TYR A 173 -4.50 18.87 17.46
CA TYR A 173 -5.46 17.80 17.69
C TYR A 173 -5.05 16.47 17.03
N MET A 174 -4.38 16.54 15.88
CA MET A 174 -3.90 15.36 15.16
C MET A 174 -2.84 14.59 15.97
N LEU A 175 -1.89 15.30 16.58
CA LEU A 175 -0.88 14.70 17.46
C LEU A 175 -1.53 14.04 18.69
N ALA A 176 -2.57 14.65 19.26
CA ALA A 176 -3.31 14.07 20.37
C ALA A 176 -4.13 12.82 19.96
N ARG A 177 -4.64 12.81 18.72
CA ARG A 177 -5.48 11.74 18.17
C ARG A 177 -4.66 10.51 17.78
N TYR A 178 -3.55 10.69 17.06
CA TYR A 178 -2.67 9.60 16.65
C TYR A 178 -1.45 9.52 17.56
N ARG A 179 -1.65 8.92 18.74
CA ARG A 179 -0.61 8.81 19.79
C ARG A 179 0.63 8.02 19.36
N ASN A 180 0.54 7.23 18.30
CA ASN A 180 1.64 6.42 17.77
C ASN A 180 2.45 7.14 16.67
N LEU A 181 2.10 8.38 16.32
CA LEU A 181 2.88 9.15 15.36
C LEU A 181 4.29 9.39 15.90
N GLN A 182 5.28 8.95 15.13
CA GLN A 182 6.70 9.13 15.44
C GLN A 182 7.29 10.28 14.62
N LYS A 183 6.85 10.44 13.36
CA LYS A 183 7.38 11.48 12.47
C LYS A 183 6.30 12.05 11.58
N VAL A 184 6.27 13.38 11.49
CA VAL A 184 5.49 14.10 10.49
C VAL A 184 6.43 14.81 9.53
N PHE A 185 6.29 14.51 8.23
CA PHE A 185 7.01 15.18 7.16
C PHE A 185 6.15 16.32 6.62
N ILE A 186 6.74 17.50 6.44
CA ILE A 186 6.06 18.65 5.84
C ILE A 186 6.60 18.82 4.42
N VAL A 187 5.69 18.79 3.44
CA VAL A 187 5.99 18.81 2.00
C VAL A 187 5.30 19.99 1.32
#